data_AF-A0A8H6SSC9-F1
#
_entry.id   AF-A0A8H6SSC9-F1
#
_cell.length_a   1.000
_cell.length_b   1.000
_cell.length_c   1.000
_cell.angle_alpha   90.00
_cell.angle_beta   90.00
_cell.angle_gamma   90.00
#
_symmetry.space_group_name_H-M   'P 1'
#
loop_
_entity.id
_entity.type
_entity.pdbx_description
1 polymer ?
#
loop_
_entity_poly.entity_id
_entity_poly.type
_entity_poly.pdbx_seq_one_letter_code
_entity_poly.pdbx_strand_id
1 'polypeptide(L)'
;MTRLIEALLSLLDNEVVGIAIFTALVLRGAVYFAHRLAPNAQLVGLEHAIDEANELMLQAQEDGALGSRQLRLSLQLQLTQAQGTASLLRLRVLQEHRFSISWLWSISRNIRSCRRDVKGARVAILCEIETKKQNVFSERTREIQAIVAGEKVAVGF
;
A
#
# COMPACT_ATOMS: atom_id res chain seq x y z
N MET A 1 14.29 5.37 -51.69
CA MET A 1 13.92 4.59 -50.49
C MET A 1 14.64 3.25 -50.41
N THR A 2 14.92 2.56 -51.52
CA THR A 2 15.60 1.24 -51.55
C THR A 2 17.05 1.27 -51.04
N ARG A 3 17.85 2.28 -51.41
CA ARG A 3 19.27 2.38 -50.97
C ARG A 3 19.48 2.56 -49.47
N LEU A 4 18.52 3.15 -48.76
CA LEU A 4 18.58 3.28 -47.29
C LEU A 4 18.27 1.95 -46.59
N ILE A 5 17.41 1.13 -47.20
CA ILE A 5 17.04 -0.20 -46.69
C ILE A 5 18.21 -1.18 -46.93
N GLU A 6 18.86 -1.13 -48.09
CA GLU A 6 20.06 -1.92 -48.39
C GLU A 6 21.25 -1.56 -47.48
N ALA A 7 21.45 -0.27 -47.18
CA ALA A 7 22.47 0.18 -46.23
C ALA A 7 22.16 -0.25 -44.78
N LEU A 8 20.88 -0.30 -44.40
CA LEU A 8 20.44 -0.83 -43.10
C LEU A 8 20.63 -2.35 -43.00
N LEU A 9 20.40 -3.08 -44.09
CA LEU A 9 20.61 -4.52 -44.18
C LEU A 9 22.10 -4.90 -44.13
N SER A 10 22.98 -4.15 -44.82
CA SER A 10 24.43 -4.39 -44.75
C SER A 10 25.06 -4.02 -43.41
N LEU A 11 24.46 -3.09 -42.66
CA LEU A 11 24.80 -2.80 -41.26
C LEU A 11 24.36 -3.93 -40.31
N LEU A 12 23.32 -4.69 -40.66
CA LEU A 12 22.86 -5.85 -39.88
C LEU A 12 23.70 -7.12 -40.11
N ASP A 13 24.35 -7.26 -41.27
CA ASP A 13 25.29 -8.36 -41.56
C ASP A 13 26.55 -8.31 -40.66
N ASN A 14 26.78 -7.19 -39.99
CA ASN A 14 27.83 -7.06 -39.00
C ASN A 14 27.29 -7.47 -37.61
N GLU A 15 27.66 -8.67 -37.14
CA GLU A 15 27.16 -9.26 -35.90
C GLU A 15 27.25 -8.30 -34.70
N VAL A 16 28.32 -7.50 -34.62
CA VAL A 16 28.53 -6.52 -33.54
C VAL A 16 27.47 -5.40 -33.58
N VAL A 17 27.10 -4.94 -34.77
CA VAL A 17 26.11 -3.87 -34.96
C VAL A 17 24.69 -4.42 -34.75
N GLY A 18 24.41 -5.63 -35.24
CA GLY A 18 23.16 -6.33 -34.96
C GLY A 18 22.92 -6.55 -33.47
N ILE A 19 23.95 -7.01 -32.74
CA ILE A 19 23.91 -7.16 -31.28
C ILE A 19 23.70 -5.82 -30.60
N ALA A 20 24.39 -4.75 -31.03
CA ALA A 20 24.25 -3.41 -30.45
C ALA A 20 22.84 -2.83 -30.64
N ILE A 21 22.24 -3.00 -31.83
CA ILE A 21 20.86 -2.57 -32.12
C ILE A 21 19.86 -3.40 -31.31
N PHE A 22 20.06 -4.71 -31.22
CA PHE A 22 19.21 -5.61 -30.43
C PHE A 22 19.29 -5.26 -28.94
N THR A 23 20.48 -5.10 -28.37
CA THR A 23 20.63 -4.65 -26.98
C THR A 23 20.03 -3.28 -26.76
N ALA A 24 20.21 -2.32 -27.68
CA ALA A 24 19.57 -1.00 -27.57
C ALA A 24 18.04 -1.09 -27.60
N LEU A 25 17.46 -1.95 -28.44
CA LEU A 25 16.02 -2.20 -28.51
C LEU A 25 15.49 -2.89 -27.24
N VAL A 26 16.20 -3.89 -26.73
CA VAL A 26 15.85 -4.59 -25.48
C VAL A 26 15.95 -3.64 -24.29
N LEU A 27 17.01 -2.82 -24.21
CA LEU A 27 17.16 -1.79 -23.18
C LEU A 27 16.04 -0.74 -23.28
N ARG A 28 15.73 -0.24 -24.48
CA ARG A 28 14.59 0.69 -24.65
C ARG A 28 13.26 0.06 -24.26
N GLY A 29 13.03 -1.18 -24.67
CA GLY A 29 11.84 -1.94 -24.30
C GLY A 29 11.73 -2.12 -22.80
N ALA A 30 12.80 -2.59 -22.14
CA ALA A 30 12.86 -2.78 -20.70
C ALA A 30 12.64 -1.47 -19.94
N VAL A 31 13.24 -0.36 -20.38
CA VAL A 31 13.04 0.98 -19.81
C VAL A 31 11.59 1.43 -19.99
N TYR A 32 11.01 1.25 -21.17
CA TYR A 32 9.61 1.60 -21.44
C TYR A 32 8.63 0.78 -20.58
N PHE A 33 8.84 -0.54 -20.47
CA PHE A 33 8.03 -1.42 -19.64
C PHE A 33 8.21 -1.11 -18.15
N ALA A 34 9.44 -0.89 -17.68
CA ALA A 34 9.69 -0.49 -16.30
C ALA A 34 9.00 0.85 -15.98
N HIS A 35 9.03 1.81 -16.89
CA HIS A 35 8.40 3.12 -16.69
C HIS A 35 6.88 3.12 -16.73
N ARG A 36 6.25 2.21 -17.50
CA ARG A 36 4.78 2.08 -17.53
C ARG A 36 4.22 1.15 -16.45
N LEU A 37 4.86 0.01 -16.22
CA LEU A 37 4.33 -1.02 -15.33
C LEU A 37 4.65 -0.74 -13.86
N ALA A 38 5.81 -0.15 -13.54
CA ALA A 38 6.19 0.12 -12.15
C ALA A 38 5.23 1.07 -11.41
N PRO A 39 4.82 2.24 -11.94
CA PRO A 39 3.91 3.13 -11.22
C PRO A 39 2.51 2.51 -11.06
N ASN A 40 2.03 1.77 -12.06
CA ASN A 40 0.76 1.05 -11.98
C ASN A 40 0.80 -0.06 -10.91
N ALA A 41 1.85 -0.87 -10.88
CA ALA A 41 1.99 -1.92 -9.86
C ALA A 41 2.11 -1.31 -8.44
N GLN A 42 2.83 -0.19 -8.30
CA GLN A 42 2.92 0.53 -7.02
C GLN A 42 1.57 1.13 -6.59
N LEU A 43 0.76 1.61 -7.53
CA LEU A 43 -0.58 2.11 -7.26
C LEU A 43 -1.55 1.01 -6.83
N VAL A 44 -1.56 -0.13 -7.53
CA VAL A 44 -2.38 -1.29 -7.15
C VAL A 44 -2.02 -1.76 -5.74
N GLY A 45 -0.73 -1.81 -5.42
CA GLY A 45 -0.28 -2.15 -4.06
C GLY A 45 -0.65 -1.12 -2.99
N LEU A 46 -0.84 0.15 -3.36
CA LEU A 46 -1.33 1.20 -2.46
C LEU A 46 -2.84 1.09 -2.26
N GLU A 47 -3.60 0.90 -3.34
CA GLU A 47 -5.06 0.69 -3.31
C GLU A 47 -5.40 -0.50 -2.43
N HIS A 48 -4.72 -1.64 -2.63
CA HIS A 48 -4.91 -2.82 -1.80
C HIS A 48 -4.62 -2.55 -0.31
N ALA A 49 -3.57 -1.80 0.00
CA ALA A 49 -3.26 -1.44 1.39
C ALA A 49 -4.31 -0.51 2.03
N ILE A 50 -4.95 0.35 1.23
CA ILE A 50 -6.06 1.19 1.67
C ILE A 50 -7.29 0.32 1.94
N ASP A 51 -7.59 -0.62 1.04
CA ASP A 51 -8.72 -1.54 1.20
C ASP A 51 -8.56 -2.41 2.45
N GLU A 52 -7.38 -3.01 2.66
CA GLU A 52 -7.06 -3.75 3.89
C GLU A 52 -7.26 -2.90 5.16
N ALA A 53 -6.83 -1.64 5.12
CA ALA A 53 -6.98 -0.74 6.27
C ALA A 53 -8.44 -0.34 6.52
N ASN A 54 -9.24 -0.18 5.46
CA ASN A 54 -10.67 0.06 5.55
C ASN A 54 -11.42 -1.15 6.11
N GLU A 55 -11.08 -2.36 5.65
CA GLU A 55 -11.64 -3.60 6.19
C GLU A 55 -11.32 -3.77 7.67
N LEU A 56 -10.06 -3.54 8.07
CA LEU A 56 -9.66 -3.57 9.49
C LEU A 56 -10.40 -2.51 10.31
N MET A 57 -10.61 -1.31 9.76
CA MET A 57 -11.39 -0.28 10.43
C MET A 57 -12.84 -0.71 10.62
N LEU A 58 -13.48 -1.29 9.60
CA LEU A 58 -14.85 -1.80 9.68
C LEU A 58 -14.98 -2.91 10.73
N GLN A 59 -14.08 -3.89 10.69
CA GLN A 59 -14.03 -4.95 11.71
C GLN A 59 -13.85 -4.37 13.12
N ALA A 60 -12.95 -3.40 13.31
CA ALA A 60 -12.75 -2.75 14.59
C ALA A 60 -13.97 -1.93 15.06
N GLN A 61 -14.81 -1.44 14.13
CA GLN A 61 -16.06 -0.77 14.46
C GLN A 61 -17.13 -1.77 14.88
N GLU A 62 -17.28 -2.87 14.15
CA GLU A 62 -18.22 -3.96 14.44
C GLU A 62 -17.90 -4.63 15.79
N ASP A 63 -16.63 -4.89 16.04
CA ASP A 63 -16.13 -5.41 17.31
C ASP A 63 -16.27 -4.40 18.44
N GLY A 64 -16.61 -3.13 18.17
CA GLY A 64 -16.64 -2.05 19.14
C GLY A 64 -15.28 -1.75 19.76
N ALA A 65 -14.18 -2.04 19.06
CA ALA A 65 -12.80 -1.74 19.49
C ALA A 65 -12.49 -0.25 19.45
N LEU A 66 -13.08 0.47 18.49
CA LEU A 66 -12.91 1.91 18.35
C LEU A 66 -13.85 2.66 19.30
N GLY A 67 -13.51 2.69 20.60
CA GLY A 67 -14.32 3.31 21.65
C GLY A 67 -14.42 4.83 21.53
N SER A 68 -13.40 5.51 20.99
CA SER A 68 -13.42 6.96 20.79
C SER A 68 -14.00 7.35 19.43
N ARG A 69 -15.12 8.09 19.45
CA ARG A 69 -15.74 8.68 18.24
C ARG A 69 -14.75 9.60 17.50
N GLN A 70 -13.96 10.38 18.24
CA GLN A 70 -13.00 11.31 17.67
C GLN A 70 -11.87 10.56 16.93
N LEU A 71 -11.35 9.49 17.53
CA LEU A 71 -10.34 8.65 16.91
C LEU A 71 -10.89 8.00 15.63
N ARG A 72 -12.09 7.43 15.70
CA ARG A 72 -12.77 6.80 14.56
C ARG A 72 -12.92 7.76 13.39
N LEU A 73 -13.43 8.98 13.63
CA LEU A 73 -13.57 9.99 12.60
C LEU A 73 -12.22 10.43 12.03
N SER A 74 -11.18 10.52 12.87
CA SER A 74 -9.83 10.90 12.41
C SER A 74 -9.22 9.83 11.51
N LEU A 75 -9.35 8.55 11.84
CA LEU A 75 -8.87 7.43 11.04
C LEU A 75 -9.65 7.31 9.73
N GLN A 76 -10.98 7.46 9.79
CA GLN A 76 -11.82 7.44 8.60
C GLN A 76 -11.47 8.58 7.64
N LEU A 77 -11.20 9.78 8.17
CA LEU A 77 -10.77 10.92 7.36
C LEU A 77 -9.39 10.67 6.72
N GLN A 78 -8.44 10.09 7.46
CA GLN A 78 -7.13 9.73 6.93
C GLN A 78 -7.23 8.69 5.79
N LEU A 79 -8.03 7.65 5.96
CA LEU A 79 -8.23 6.63 4.92
C LEU A 79 -8.96 7.20 3.70
N THR A 80 -9.95 8.05 3.90
CA THR A 80 -10.66 8.75 2.82
C THR A 80 -9.71 9.66 2.04
N GLN A 81 -8.84 10.40 2.75
CA GLN A 81 -7.80 11.22 2.11
C GLN A 81 -6.81 10.36 1.34
N ALA A 82 -6.35 9.25 1.90
CA ALA A 82 -5.45 8.33 1.22
C ALA A 82 -6.09 7.79 -0.08
N GLN A 83 -7.36 7.40 -0.03
CA GLN A 83 -8.11 6.95 -1.21
C GLN A 83 -8.26 8.05 -2.27
N GLY A 84 -8.53 9.29 -1.84
CA GLY A 84 -8.53 10.46 -2.71
C GLY A 84 -7.17 10.72 -3.37
N THR A 85 -6.07 10.59 -2.62
CA THR A 85 -4.73 10.75 -3.19
C THR A 85 -4.36 9.63 -4.15
N ALA A 86 -4.76 8.38 -3.87
CA ALA A 86 -4.52 7.24 -4.74
C ALA A 86 -5.26 7.40 -6.08
N SER A 87 -6.52 7.82 -6.06
CA SER A 87 -7.30 8.08 -7.27
C SER A 87 -6.72 9.23 -8.11
N LEU A 88 -6.27 10.32 -7.48
CA LEU A 88 -5.57 11.40 -8.17
C LEU A 88 -4.24 10.94 -8.79
N LEU A 89 -3.46 10.12 -8.09
CA LEU A 89 -2.21 9.57 -8.64
C LEU A 89 -2.48 8.64 -9.81
N ARG A 90 -3.54 7.82 -9.75
CA ARG A 90 -3.98 6.98 -10.88
C ARG A 90 -4.36 7.81 -12.09
N LEU A 91 -5.13 8.88 -11.91
CA LEU A 91 -5.46 9.81 -12.99
C LEU A 91 -4.20 10.44 -13.60
N ARG A 92 -3.23 10.87 -12.77
CA ARG A 92 -1.95 11.39 -13.27
C ARG A 92 -1.17 10.36 -14.07
N VAL A 93 -1.12 9.11 -13.62
CA VAL A 93 -0.44 8.02 -14.35
C VAL A 93 -1.13 7.73 -15.69
N LEU A 94 -2.46 7.85 -15.76
CA LEU A 94 -3.22 7.65 -17.00
C LEU A 94 -3.09 8.84 -17.98
N GLN A 95 -3.03 10.07 -17.48
CA GLN A 95 -2.96 11.28 -18.29
C GLN A 95 -1.56 11.59 -18.85
N GLU A 96 -0.49 11.16 -18.17
CA GLU A 96 0.86 11.50 -18.60
C GLU A 96 1.30 10.66 -19.81
N HIS A 97 1.32 11.31 -20.98
CA HIS A 97 1.83 10.72 -22.22
C HIS A 97 3.35 10.87 -22.40
N ARG A 98 4.01 11.71 -21.58
CA ARG A 98 5.46 11.96 -21.65
C ARG A 98 6.16 11.49 -20.39
N PHE A 99 6.81 10.33 -20.50
CA PHE A 99 7.61 9.76 -19.42
C PHE A 99 8.89 10.58 -19.21
N SER A 100 8.99 11.28 -18.08
CA SER A 100 10.24 11.85 -17.60
C SER A 100 10.66 11.18 -16.31
N ILE A 101 11.97 11.07 -16.10
CA ILE A 101 12.54 10.52 -14.86
C ILE A 101 12.07 11.35 -13.65
N SER A 102 12.04 12.67 -13.76
CA SER A 102 11.56 13.57 -12.69
C SER A 102 10.09 13.31 -12.31
N TRP A 103 9.21 13.07 -13.28
CA TRP A 103 7.81 12.72 -13.04
C TRP A 103 7.68 11.37 -12.31
N LEU A 104 8.43 10.35 -12.72
CA LEU A 104 8.43 9.05 -12.04
C LEU A 104 8.90 9.17 -10.59
N TRP A 105 9.98 9.91 -10.34
CA TRP A 105 10.46 10.18 -8.99
C TRP A 105 9.41 10.88 -8.13
N SER A 106 8.71 11.87 -8.68
CA SER A 106 7.63 12.59 -8.01
C SER A 106 6.47 11.66 -7.65
N ILE A 107 6.01 10.83 -8.59
CA ILE A 107 4.92 9.87 -8.36
C ILE A 107 5.33 8.82 -7.32
N SER A 108 6.49 8.20 -7.47
CA SER A 108 6.97 7.21 -6.51
C SER A 108 7.20 7.80 -5.13
N ARG A 109 7.53 9.10 -5.00
CA ARG A 109 7.60 9.79 -3.71
C ARG A 109 6.21 9.97 -3.11
N ASN A 110 5.23 10.39 -3.90
CA ASN A 110 3.85 10.58 -3.44
C ASN A 110 3.21 9.25 -3.02
N ILE A 111 3.38 8.19 -3.81
CA ILE A 111 2.92 6.84 -3.47
C ILE A 111 3.55 6.37 -2.15
N ARG A 112 4.87 6.54 -2.00
CA ARG A 112 5.56 6.18 -0.74
C ARG A 112 5.08 6.98 0.46
N SER A 113 4.75 8.26 0.27
CA SER A 113 4.19 9.08 1.36
C SER A 113 2.82 8.58 1.77
N CYS A 114 1.90 8.44 0.81
CA CYS A 114 0.55 7.94 1.06
C CYS A 114 0.58 6.55 1.71
N ARG A 115 1.46 5.66 1.25
CA ARG A 115 1.64 4.34 1.87
C ARG A 115 2.07 4.40 3.33
N ARG A 116 2.91 5.37 3.72
CA ARG A 116 3.29 5.56 5.12
C ARG A 116 2.11 6.04 5.95
N ASP A 117 1.30 6.94 5.40
CA ASP A 117 0.12 7.48 6.09
C ASP A 117 -0.91 6.36 6.33
N VAL A 118 -1.19 5.55 5.31
CA VAL A 118 -2.06 4.36 5.41
C VAL A 118 -1.51 3.35 6.42
N LYS A 119 -0.20 3.09 6.41
CA LYS A 119 0.44 2.21 7.39
C LYS A 119 0.29 2.75 8.82
N GLY A 120 0.44 4.07 9.00
CA GLY A 120 0.22 4.72 10.29
C GLY A 120 -1.21 4.53 10.80
N ALA A 121 -2.21 4.76 9.94
CA ALA A 121 -3.62 4.53 10.27
C ALA A 121 -3.89 3.06 10.63
N ARG A 122 -3.33 2.12 9.86
CA ARG A 122 -3.45 0.67 10.14
C ARG A 122 -2.86 0.29 11.50
N VAL A 123 -1.67 0.80 11.83
CA VAL A 123 -1.04 0.54 13.14
C VAL A 123 -1.91 1.09 14.26
N ALA A 124 -2.45 2.31 14.11
CA ALA A 124 -3.34 2.88 15.12
C ALA A 124 -4.60 2.02 15.34
N ILE A 125 -5.23 1.52 14.27
CA ILE A 125 -6.39 0.60 14.37
C ILE A 125 -6.00 -0.67 15.14
N LEU A 126 -4.86 -1.28 14.80
CA LEU A 126 -4.39 -2.50 15.48
C LEU A 126 -4.10 -2.26 16.97
N CYS A 127 -3.48 -1.13 17.33
CA CYS A 127 -3.24 -0.78 18.72
C CYS A 127 -4.54 -0.65 19.53
N GLU A 128 -5.59 -0.09 18.95
CA GLU A 128 -6.91 0.00 19.62
C GLU A 128 -7.55 -1.39 19.80
N ILE A 129 -7.46 -2.25 18.78
CA ILE A 129 -7.93 -3.65 18.89
C ILE A 129 -7.18 -4.37 20.02
N GLU A 130 -5.86 -4.23 20.08
CA GLU A 130 -5.04 -4.84 21.13
C GLU A 130 -5.38 -4.29 22.51
N THR A 131 -5.54 -2.97 22.63
CA THR A 131 -5.93 -2.31 23.88
C THR A 131 -7.27 -2.83 24.38
N LYS A 132 -8.26 -2.98 23.50
CA LYS A 132 -9.55 -3.58 23.87
C LYS A 132 -9.39 -5.03 24.33
N LYS A 133 -8.60 -5.85 23.61
CA LYS A 133 -8.35 -7.25 24.00
C LYS A 133 -7.72 -7.34 25.38
N GLN A 134 -6.75 -6.47 25.68
CA GLN A 134 -6.12 -6.39 26.99
C GLN A 134 -7.11 -5.99 28.09
N ASN A 135 -7.99 -5.03 27.82
CA ASN A 135 -9.04 -4.64 28.78
C ASN A 135 -9.97 -5.81 29.09
N VAL A 136 -10.49 -6.50 28.07
CA VAL A 136 -11.34 -7.69 28.25
C VAL A 136 -10.63 -8.80 29.02
N PHE A 137 -9.35 -9.06 28.71
CA PHE A 137 -8.57 -10.06 29.43
C PHE A 137 -8.36 -9.67 30.90
N SER A 138 -8.10 -8.40 31.18
CA SER A 138 -7.94 -7.89 32.55
C SER A 138 -9.23 -7.98 33.35
N GLU A 139 -10.39 -7.69 32.74
CA GLU A 139 -11.72 -7.82 33.37
C GLU A 139 -12.01 -9.28 33.72
N ARG A 140 -11.82 -10.21 32.77
CA ARG A 140 -12.00 -11.65 33.02
C ARG A 140 -11.05 -12.17 34.10
N THR A 141 -9.82 -11.68 34.14
CA THR A 141 -8.86 -12.06 35.18
C THR A 141 -9.33 -11.60 36.56
N ARG A 142 -9.89 -10.39 36.67
CA ARG A 142 -10.48 -9.88 37.92
C ARG A 142 -11.70 -10.69 38.35
N GLU A 143 -12.58 -11.06 37.41
CA GLU A 143 -13.74 -11.92 37.69
C GLU A 143 -13.32 -13.28 38.23
N ILE A 144 -12.34 -13.93 37.60
CA ILE A 144 -11.80 -15.22 38.07
C ILE A 144 -11.18 -15.08 39.46
N GLN A 145 -10.40 -14.02 39.70
CA GLN A 145 -9.81 -13.77 41.02
C GLN A 145 -10.89 -13.56 42.10
N ALA A 146 -11.97 -12.85 41.78
CA ALA A 146 -13.10 -12.65 42.68
C ALA A 146 -13.81 -13.97 43.02
N ILE A 147 -14.02 -14.84 42.03
CA ILE A 147 -14.63 -16.18 42.25
C ILE A 147 -13.73 -17.04 43.14
N VAL A 148 -12.44 -17.14 42.82
CA VAL A 148 -11.47 -17.94 43.59
C VAL A 148 -11.33 -17.42 45.03
N ALA A 149 -11.36 -16.10 45.23
CA ALA A 149 -11.36 -15.51 46.57
C ALA A 149 -12.66 -15.83 47.33
N GLY A 150 -13.82 -15.78 46.67
CA GLY A 150 -15.11 -16.15 47.25
C GLY A 150 -15.21 -17.63 47.64
N GLU A 151 -14.68 -18.54 46.83
CA GLU A 151 -14.62 -19.98 47.14
C GLU A 151 -13.71 -20.27 48.34
N LYS A 152 -12.56 -19.59 48.46
CA LYS A 152 -11.68 -19.74 49.64
C LYS A 152 -12.34 -19.31 50.95
N VAL A 153 -13.29 -18.36 50.90
CA VAL A 153 -14.08 -17.95 52.07
C VAL A 153 -15.15 -19.00 52.41
N ALA A 154 -15.70 -19.71 51.41
CA ALA A 154 -16.74 -20.72 51.61
C ALA A 154 -16.21 -22.06 52.18
N VAL A 155 -14.95 -22.41 51.96
CA VAL A 155 -14.34 -23.68 52.41
C VAL A 155 -13.58 -23.51 53.76
N GLY A 156 -13.56 -22.31 54.32
CA GLY A 156 -12.87 -21.97 55.57
C GLY A 156 -13.70 -22.06 56.86
N PHE A 157 -14.79 -22.83 56.87
CA PHE A 157 -15.60 -23.13 58.07
C PHE A 157 -15.63 -24.62 58.37
#